data_AF-A0A2L0N4P6-F1
#
_entry.id   AF-A0A2L0N4P6-F1
#
_cell.length_a   1.000
_cell.length_b   1.000
_cell.length_c   1.000
_cell.angle_alpha   90.00
_cell.angle_beta   90.00
_cell.angle_gamma   90.00
#
_symmetry.space_group_name_H-M   'P 1'
#
loop_
_entity.id
_entity.type
_entity.pdbx_description
1 polymer ?
#
loop_
_entity_poly.entity_id
_entity_poly.type
_entity_poly.pdbx_seq_one_letter_code
_entity_poly.pdbx_strand_id
1 'polypeptide(L)'
;MGKKAAKKAPQRSQSTTAVTGEIPVVGAREDCPCGSGRRYKACHGREASHAVQELVHRPFEGLPGEADWVALRELVPAATVPLTLAAGVAEAANGDVPSVTLATVLPLAWPALRRQDGSILLGLQTQSASGDLSRDLADALELALATEPGTPVPARRTVPGGRRLQDLLDAEAAFVPAVHTGFEFWLEDAETATGEVAASLERANASAIPTEKLDSVDSAYWCGTPDKNHLRWVMTVPEEQLLDALARLTAADRSSIGPDTRLVGSFRAHGLTVPVWDLPLAMTAADCEKPAAEFAERLAATLSDTAPLTAEERRARANLVNRQVTLN
;
A
#
# COMPACT_ATOMS: atom_id res chain seq x y z
N MET A 1 -30.10 -46.58 38.68
CA MET A 1 -29.40 -45.64 39.57
C MET A 1 -27.90 -45.76 39.33
N GLY A 2 -27.19 -44.64 39.21
CA GLY A 2 -25.74 -44.59 39.00
C GLY A 2 -25.29 -43.46 38.09
N LYS A 3 -25.55 -42.20 38.46
CA LYS A 3 -25.07 -40.99 37.75
C LYS A 3 -23.53 -40.95 37.84
N LYS A 4 -22.82 -40.98 36.69
CA LYS A 4 -21.38 -40.65 36.63
C LYS A 4 -21.22 -39.13 36.57
N ALA A 5 -20.57 -38.59 37.60
CA ALA A 5 -20.32 -37.15 37.76
C ALA A 5 -19.26 -36.64 36.77
N ALA A 6 -19.51 -35.43 36.24
CA ALA A 6 -18.59 -34.73 35.35
C ALA A 6 -17.30 -34.32 36.10
N LYS A 7 -16.14 -34.62 35.50
CA LYS A 7 -14.82 -34.18 35.99
C LYS A 7 -14.68 -32.67 35.81
N LYS A 8 -14.57 -31.95 36.92
CA LYS A 8 -14.26 -30.52 37.00
C LYS A 8 -12.90 -30.24 36.36
N ALA A 9 -12.82 -29.24 35.48
CA ALA A 9 -11.57 -28.69 34.97
C ALA A 9 -10.73 -28.08 36.12
N PRO A 10 -9.39 -28.19 36.09
CA PRO A 10 -8.56 -27.62 37.15
C PRO A 10 -8.63 -26.10 37.14
N GLN A 11 -8.94 -25.52 38.30
CA GLN A 11 -8.90 -24.07 38.54
C GLN A 11 -7.47 -23.55 38.36
N ARG A 12 -7.35 -22.46 37.59
CA ARG A 12 -6.11 -21.72 37.35
C ARG A 12 -5.63 -21.13 38.68
N SER A 13 -4.51 -21.63 39.21
CA SER A 13 -3.85 -21.01 40.35
C SER A 13 -3.37 -19.61 39.95
N GLN A 14 -3.87 -18.60 40.65
CA GLN A 14 -3.27 -17.27 40.65
C GLN A 14 -2.10 -17.32 41.63
N SER A 15 -0.87 -17.22 41.13
CA SER A 15 0.33 -16.97 41.93
C SER A 15 0.98 -15.68 41.45
N THR A 16 0.85 -14.65 42.29
CA THR A 16 1.81 -13.58 42.68
C THR A 16 3.15 -13.62 41.94
N THR A 17 3.70 -12.55 41.36
CA THR A 17 3.88 -11.16 41.84
C THR A 17 4.10 -10.28 40.60
N ALA A 18 3.36 -9.18 40.44
CA ALA A 18 3.57 -8.25 39.35
C ALA A 18 4.83 -7.41 39.64
N VAL A 19 5.88 -7.58 38.83
CA VAL A 19 6.96 -6.60 38.75
C VAL A 19 6.39 -5.38 38.05
N THR A 20 6.23 -4.27 38.79
CA THR A 20 5.85 -2.98 38.21
C THR A 20 7.07 -2.36 37.55
N GLY A 21 7.16 -2.48 36.23
CA GLY A 21 8.21 -1.93 35.36
C GLY A 21 8.06 -2.45 33.92
N GLU A 22 8.66 -1.77 32.94
CA GLU A 22 8.74 -2.28 31.56
C GLU A 22 9.51 -3.60 31.54
N ILE A 23 8.89 -4.64 30.98
CA ILE A 23 9.49 -5.98 30.90
C ILE A 23 10.22 -6.10 29.56
N PRO A 24 11.55 -6.34 29.57
CA PRO A 24 12.34 -6.44 28.33
C PRO A 24 11.76 -7.47 27.36
N VAL A 25 11.76 -7.13 26.06
CA VAL A 25 11.34 -8.03 24.99
C VAL A 25 12.43 -9.07 24.74
N VAL A 26 12.05 -10.36 24.77
CA VAL A 26 12.96 -11.49 24.53
C VAL A 26 12.33 -12.46 23.52
N GLY A 27 13.08 -13.49 23.11
CA GLY A 27 12.62 -14.47 22.12
C GLY A 27 11.31 -15.16 22.53
N ALA A 28 10.42 -15.44 21.56
CA ALA A 28 9.08 -15.96 21.84
C ALA A 28 9.04 -17.28 22.64
N ARG A 29 10.09 -18.10 22.51
CA ARG A 29 10.28 -19.38 23.22
C ARG A 29 11.20 -19.27 24.44
N GLU A 30 11.73 -18.09 24.73
CA GLU A 30 12.58 -17.84 25.89
C GLU A 30 11.72 -17.61 27.14
N ASP A 31 12.37 -17.71 28.30
CA ASP A 31 11.69 -17.50 29.58
C ASP A 31 11.33 -16.03 29.77
N CYS A 32 10.11 -15.77 30.24
CA CYS A 32 9.63 -14.41 30.38
C CYS A 32 10.37 -13.68 31.53
N PRO A 33 10.99 -12.50 31.28
CA PRO A 33 11.76 -11.78 32.31
C PRO A 33 10.92 -11.26 33.49
N CYS A 34 9.59 -11.34 33.43
CA CYS A 34 8.69 -10.89 34.49
C CYS A 34 8.62 -11.81 35.71
N GLY A 35 9.39 -12.91 35.72
CA GLY A 35 9.40 -13.87 36.83
C GLY A 35 8.17 -14.79 36.89
N SER A 36 7.29 -14.77 35.88
CA SER A 36 6.08 -15.61 35.86
C SER A 36 6.32 -17.11 35.65
N GLY A 37 7.56 -17.51 35.34
CA GLY A 37 7.91 -18.90 35.00
C GLY A 37 7.28 -19.40 33.69
N ARG A 38 6.66 -18.52 32.90
CA ARG A 38 6.07 -18.85 31.59
C ARG A 38 7.03 -18.45 30.47
N ARG A 39 6.87 -19.07 29.30
CA ARG A 39 7.53 -18.59 28.05
C ARG A 39 7.00 -17.21 27.69
N TYR A 40 7.86 -16.35 27.12
CA TYR A 40 7.54 -14.96 26.80
C TYR A 40 6.24 -14.82 26.00
N LYS A 41 6.06 -15.61 24.92
CA LYS A 41 4.83 -15.61 24.10
C LYS A 41 3.56 -15.86 24.90
N ALA A 42 3.60 -16.72 25.91
CA ALA A 42 2.43 -17.10 26.69
C ALA A 42 2.11 -16.12 27.83
N CYS A 43 3.06 -15.24 28.17
CA CYS A 43 2.92 -14.24 29.22
C CYS A 43 2.65 -12.85 28.66
N HIS A 44 3.61 -12.27 27.93
CA HIS A 44 3.56 -10.89 27.41
C HIS A 44 3.68 -10.81 25.90
N GLY A 45 4.14 -11.86 25.23
CA GLY A 45 4.19 -11.90 23.77
C GLY A 45 2.83 -12.11 23.09
N ARG A 46 1.70 -12.09 23.83
CA ARG A 46 0.36 -12.01 23.21
C ARG A 46 0.06 -10.60 22.76
N GLU A 47 0.25 -9.59 23.60
CA GLU A 47 0.04 -8.19 23.22
C GLU A 47 1.02 -7.77 22.11
N ALA A 48 2.32 -8.10 22.25
CA ALA A 48 3.30 -7.87 21.18
C ALA A 48 3.02 -8.67 19.90
N SER A 49 2.39 -9.86 19.99
CA SER A 49 1.95 -10.60 18.80
C SER A 49 0.66 -10.04 18.21
N HIS A 50 -0.29 -9.59 19.02
CA HIS A 50 -1.56 -9.00 18.59
C HIS A 50 -1.34 -7.63 17.95
N ALA A 51 -0.46 -6.79 18.50
CA ALA A 51 -0.08 -5.51 17.91
C ALA A 51 0.63 -5.64 16.55
N VAL A 52 1.30 -6.78 16.29
CA VAL A 52 1.87 -7.11 14.97
C VAL A 52 0.82 -7.70 14.01
N GLN A 53 -0.33 -8.16 14.53
CA GLN A 53 -1.41 -8.78 13.75
C GLN A 53 -2.63 -7.88 13.56
N GLU A 54 -2.68 -6.70 14.17
CA GLU A 54 -3.75 -5.75 13.95
C GLU A 54 -3.64 -5.19 12.53
N LEU A 55 -4.63 -5.53 11.71
CA LEU A 55 -4.69 -5.08 10.33
C LEU A 55 -5.08 -3.61 10.30
N VAL A 56 -4.16 -2.76 9.85
CA VAL A 56 -4.41 -1.34 9.62
C VAL A 56 -5.03 -1.20 8.24
N HIS A 57 -6.31 -0.84 8.20
CA HIS A 57 -7.07 -0.80 6.95
C HIS A 57 -6.61 0.30 5.98
N ARG A 58 -6.18 1.47 6.48
CA ARG A 58 -5.66 2.59 5.68
C ARG A 58 -4.21 2.91 6.08
N PRO A 59 -3.23 2.09 5.67
CA PRO A 59 -1.84 2.25 6.11
C PRO A 59 -1.22 3.59 5.68
N PHE A 60 -1.70 4.17 4.58
CA PHE A 60 -1.13 5.41 4.02
C PHE A 60 -1.91 6.68 4.41
N GLU A 61 -2.99 6.57 5.18
CA GLU A 61 -3.77 7.73 5.62
C GLU A 61 -2.87 8.75 6.35
N GLY A 62 -2.99 10.02 5.95
CA GLY A 62 -2.18 11.13 6.46
C GLY A 62 -0.85 11.36 5.72
N LEU A 63 -0.46 10.51 4.77
CA LEU A 63 0.66 10.80 3.87
C LEU A 63 0.21 11.67 2.68
N PRO A 64 1.09 12.56 2.17
CA PRO A 64 0.82 13.26 0.93
C PRO A 64 0.66 12.26 -0.22
N GLY A 65 -0.34 12.49 -1.08
CA GLY A 65 -0.63 11.60 -2.21
C GLY A 65 -1.09 10.19 -1.80
N GLU A 66 -1.84 10.03 -0.70
CA GLU A 66 -2.32 8.72 -0.20
C GLU A 66 -2.84 7.78 -1.31
N ALA A 67 -3.65 8.30 -2.24
CA ALA A 67 -4.18 7.51 -3.34
C ALA A 67 -3.09 7.01 -4.31
N ASP A 68 -2.02 7.77 -4.52
CA ASP A 68 -0.87 7.34 -5.29
C ASP A 68 -0.07 6.25 -4.57
N TRP A 69 0.07 6.28 -3.24
CA TRP A 69 0.68 5.17 -2.50
C TRP A 69 -0.05 3.85 -2.76
N VAL A 70 -1.39 3.87 -2.71
CA VAL A 70 -2.22 2.69 -3.00
C VAL A 70 -2.09 2.26 -4.47
N ALA A 71 -2.09 3.22 -5.41
CA ALA A 71 -1.90 2.93 -6.83
C ALA A 71 -0.54 2.29 -7.12
N LEU A 72 0.54 2.85 -6.58
CA LEU A 72 1.89 2.32 -6.73
C LEU A 72 2.06 0.96 -6.05
N ARG A 73 1.30 0.69 -4.98
CA ARG A 73 1.35 -0.58 -4.27
C ARG A 73 0.61 -1.69 -5.01
N GLU A 74 -0.49 -1.41 -5.69
CA GLU A 74 -1.37 -2.47 -6.23
C GLU A 74 -1.52 -2.48 -7.75
N LEU A 75 -1.26 -1.35 -8.43
CA LEU A 75 -1.69 -1.15 -9.82
C LEU A 75 -0.53 -0.83 -10.75
N VAL A 76 0.42 0.00 -10.32
CA VAL A 76 1.48 0.53 -11.18
C VAL A 76 2.71 -0.38 -11.11
N PRO A 77 3.16 -0.97 -12.23
CA PRO A 77 4.26 -1.92 -12.22
C PRO A 77 5.61 -1.25 -11.96
N ALA A 78 5.87 -0.13 -12.63
CA ALA A 78 7.18 0.54 -12.64
C ALA A 78 7.00 2.04 -12.41
N ALA A 79 7.34 2.51 -11.20
CA ALA A 79 7.37 3.92 -10.89
C ALA A 79 8.33 4.22 -9.73
N THR A 80 8.76 5.48 -9.65
CA THR A 80 9.57 5.99 -8.54
C THR A 80 8.99 7.28 -7.97
N VAL A 81 9.23 7.55 -6.69
CA VAL A 81 8.85 8.81 -6.04
C VAL A 81 10.01 9.30 -5.17
N PRO A 82 10.56 10.50 -5.39
CA PRO A 82 11.48 11.11 -4.44
C PRO A 82 10.78 11.33 -3.10
N LEU A 83 11.39 10.86 -2.01
CA LEU A 83 10.87 11.04 -0.66
C LEU A 83 11.72 12.06 0.11
N THR A 84 11.06 12.97 0.80
CA THR A 84 11.72 13.90 1.72
C THR A 84 11.60 13.34 3.14
N LEU A 85 12.73 13.13 3.80
CA LEU A 85 12.76 12.69 5.19
C LEU A 85 12.41 13.85 6.13
N ALA A 86 11.69 13.56 7.20
CA ALA A 86 11.44 14.52 8.26
C ALA A 86 12.76 14.96 8.93
N ALA A 87 12.74 16.16 9.54
CA ALA A 87 13.91 16.73 10.21
C ALA A 87 14.48 15.76 11.26
N GLY A 88 15.81 15.60 11.27
CA GLY A 88 16.52 14.73 12.20
C GLY A 88 16.52 13.23 11.86
N VAL A 89 15.68 12.76 10.92
CA VAL A 89 15.61 11.33 10.58
C VAL A 89 16.91 10.84 9.93
N ALA A 90 17.49 11.63 9.02
CA ALA A 90 18.73 11.28 8.34
C ALA A 90 19.98 11.31 9.26
N GLU A 91 19.93 12.01 10.39
CA GLU A 91 21.08 12.16 11.30
C GLU A 91 21.47 10.84 11.98
N ALA A 92 20.53 9.89 12.07
CA ALA A 92 20.77 8.55 12.60
C ALA A 92 21.42 7.60 11.58
N ALA A 93 21.63 8.05 10.33
CA ALA A 93 22.16 7.20 9.27
C ALA A 93 23.65 6.87 9.45
N ASN A 94 24.02 5.67 9.03
CA ASN A 94 25.41 5.30 8.83
C ASN A 94 25.91 5.95 7.53
N GLY A 95 26.59 7.09 7.65
CA GLY A 95 27.08 7.88 6.53
C GLY A 95 26.01 8.76 5.86
N ASP A 96 26.41 9.47 4.81
CA ASP A 96 25.55 10.42 4.12
C ASP A 96 24.39 9.71 3.38
N VAL A 97 23.25 10.40 3.33
CA VAL A 97 22.04 9.95 2.60
C VAL A 97 21.64 11.04 1.61
N PRO A 98 22.24 11.06 0.40
CA PRO A 98 21.98 12.12 -0.58
C PRO A 98 20.52 12.16 -1.05
N SER A 99 19.84 11.01 -1.07
CA SER A 99 18.44 10.89 -1.47
C SER A 99 17.79 9.62 -0.94
N VAL A 100 16.47 9.68 -0.80
CA VAL A 100 15.60 8.51 -0.59
C VAL A 100 14.56 8.50 -1.70
N THR A 101 14.45 7.38 -2.40
CA THR A 101 13.51 7.22 -3.52
C THR A 101 12.66 5.98 -3.28
N LEU A 102 11.35 6.15 -3.25
CA LEU A 102 10.42 5.03 -3.33
C LEU A 102 10.49 4.43 -4.73
N ALA A 103 10.43 3.11 -4.83
CA ALA A 103 10.23 2.37 -6.06
C ALA A 103 9.07 1.40 -5.90
N THR A 104 8.26 1.20 -6.94
CA THR A 104 7.17 0.21 -6.92
C THR A 104 7.70 -1.16 -6.52
N VAL A 105 8.79 -1.63 -7.13
CA VAL A 105 9.44 -2.89 -6.77
C VAL A 105 10.94 -2.79 -7.00
N LEU A 106 11.72 -3.46 -6.14
CA LEU A 106 13.17 -3.61 -6.27
C LEU A 106 13.51 -5.02 -6.78
N PRO A 107 14.73 -5.24 -7.32
CA PRO A 107 15.20 -6.58 -7.65
C PRO A 107 15.01 -7.54 -6.48
N LEU A 108 14.57 -8.76 -6.76
CA LEU A 108 14.29 -9.80 -5.77
C LEU A 108 13.25 -9.39 -4.70
N ALA A 109 12.47 -8.34 -4.95
CA ALA A 109 11.51 -7.76 -4.02
C ALA A 109 12.14 -7.37 -2.66
N TRP A 110 13.37 -6.85 -2.69
CA TRP A 110 13.99 -6.28 -1.48
C TRP A 110 13.16 -5.12 -0.91
N PRO A 111 12.97 -5.05 0.42
CA PRO A 111 12.37 -3.89 1.09
C PRO A 111 13.12 -2.59 0.86
N ALA A 112 14.45 -2.62 0.81
CA ALA A 112 15.25 -1.45 0.48
C ALA A 112 16.62 -1.86 -0.06
N LEU A 113 17.29 -0.91 -0.71
CA LEU A 113 18.67 -1.01 -1.18
C LEU A 113 19.42 0.26 -0.79
N ARG A 114 20.50 0.13 -0.01
CA ARG A 114 21.44 1.22 0.22
C ARG A 114 22.51 1.16 -0.87
N ARG A 115 22.54 2.16 -1.75
CA ARG A 115 23.48 2.23 -2.89
C ARG A 115 24.88 2.63 -2.42
N GLN A 116 25.87 2.51 -3.31
CA GLN A 116 27.27 2.79 -2.99
C GLN A 116 27.51 4.28 -2.69
N ASP A 117 26.77 5.17 -3.36
CA ASP A 117 26.79 6.61 -3.13
C ASP A 117 26.05 7.04 -1.85
N GLY A 118 25.47 6.08 -1.11
CA GLY A 118 24.69 6.34 0.09
C GLY A 118 23.21 6.65 -0.14
N SER A 119 22.73 6.74 -1.40
CA SER A 119 21.30 6.89 -1.68
C SER A 119 20.52 5.63 -1.29
N ILE A 120 19.22 5.79 -1.00
CA ILE A 120 18.32 4.71 -0.61
C ILE A 120 17.23 4.54 -1.67
N LEU A 121 17.05 3.32 -2.16
CA LEU A 121 15.82 2.90 -2.80
C LEU A 121 14.95 2.12 -1.81
N LEU A 122 13.69 2.51 -1.66
CA LEU A 122 12.71 1.84 -0.79
C LEU A 122 11.67 1.12 -1.66
N GLY A 123 11.52 -0.20 -1.51
CA GLY A 123 10.61 -1.02 -2.29
C GLY A 123 9.20 -1.06 -1.70
N LEU A 124 8.19 -0.71 -2.50
CA LEU A 124 6.80 -0.64 -2.07
C LEU A 124 6.07 -1.99 -2.14
N GLN A 125 6.24 -2.75 -3.23
CA GLN A 125 5.56 -4.01 -3.53
C GLN A 125 6.32 -5.20 -2.94
N THR A 126 6.50 -5.18 -1.63
CA THR A 126 7.11 -6.28 -0.87
C THR A 126 6.07 -7.14 -0.18
N GLN A 127 6.46 -8.35 0.24
CA GLN A 127 5.61 -9.17 1.08
C GLN A 127 5.50 -8.52 2.47
N SER A 128 4.28 -8.13 2.84
CA SER A 128 3.99 -7.52 4.13
C SER A 128 4.38 -8.47 5.26
N ALA A 129 5.14 -7.97 6.23
CA ALA A 129 5.58 -8.71 7.41
C ALA A 129 4.67 -8.43 8.63
N SER A 130 3.82 -7.41 8.56
CA SER A 130 2.77 -7.10 9.53
C SER A 130 1.42 -6.79 8.88
N GLY A 131 0.44 -6.39 9.70
CA GLY A 131 -0.84 -5.83 9.25
C GLY A 131 -0.81 -4.33 8.91
N ASP A 132 0.35 -3.66 8.97
CA ASP A 132 0.50 -2.21 8.75
C ASP A 132 1.63 -1.94 7.74
N LEU A 133 1.29 -1.77 6.46
CA LEU A 133 2.28 -1.53 5.40
C LEU A 133 3.13 -0.28 5.64
N SER A 134 2.57 0.75 6.28
CA SER A 134 3.34 1.96 6.59
C SER A 134 4.44 1.69 7.62
N ARG A 135 4.16 0.81 8.59
CA ARG A 135 5.16 0.35 9.57
C ARG A 135 6.21 -0.54 8.94
N ASP A 136 5.82 -1.39 8.00
CA ASP A 136 6.76 -2.24 7.27
C ASP A 136 7.73 -1.41 6.42
N LEU A 137 7.24 -0.36 5.77
CA LEU A 137 8.08 0.59 5.03
C LEU A 137 8.97 1.43 5.96
N ALA A 138 8.44 1.85 7.11
CA ALA A 138 9.21 2.59 8.10
C ALA A 138 10.38 1.77 8.65
N ASP A 139 10.13 0.51 9.02
CA ASP A 139 11.17 -0.42 9.49
C ASP A 139 12.24 -0.65 8.41
N ALA A 140 11.84 -0.82 7.15
CA ALA A 140 12.76 -0.98 6.03
C ALA A 140 13.61 0.28 5.80
N LEU A 141 13.02 1.47 5.90
CA LEU A 141 13.73 2.74 5.77
C LEU A 141 14.73 2.96 6.91
N GLU A 142 14.31 2.75 8.16
CA GLU A 142 15.21 2.87 9.32
C GLU A 142 16.37 1.87 9.23
N LEU A 143 16.10 0.64 8.78
CA LEU A 143 17.14 -0.36 8.55
C LEU A 143 18.09 0.06 7.41
N ALA A 144 17.58 0.63 6.32
CA ALA A 144 18.40 1.15 5.23
C ALA A 144 19.31 2.31 5.67
N LEU A 145 18.81 3.20 6.54
CA LEU A 145 19.60 4.29 7.12
C LEU A 145 20.77 3.74 7.97
N ALA A 146 20.55 2.69 8.74
CA ALA A 146 21.58 2.04 9.56
C ALA A 146 22.54 1.11 8.78
N THR A 147 22.16 0.72 7.55
CA THR A 147 22.92 -0.22 6.71
C THR A 147 24.08 0.48 6.01
N GLU A 148 25.22 -0.22 5.87
CA GLU A 148 26.38 0.28 5.12
C GLU A 148 26.06 0.49 3.63
N PRO A 149 26.57 1.58 3.01
CA PRO A 149 26.47 1.80 1.56
C PRO A 149 26.88 0.58 0.72
N GLY A 150 26.12 0.31 -0.34
CA GLY A 150 26.32 -0.82 -1.25
C GLY A 150 25.66 -2.14 -0.80
N THR A 151 24.82 -2.11 0.24
CA THR A 151 24.22 -3.31 0.83
C THR A 151 22.69 -3.35 0.68
N PRO A 152 22.10 -4.47 0.23
CA PRO A 152 20.64 -4.64 0.21
C PRO A 152 20.08 -4.88 1.62
N VAL A 153 18.86 -4.41 1.86
CA VAL A 153 18.14 -4.66 3.11
C VAL A 153 17.28 -5.92 2.95
N PRO A 154 17.49 -6.98 3.74
CA PRO A 154 16.70 -8.21 3.64
C PRO A 154 15.31 -8.03 4.28
N ALA A 155 14.32 -8.76 3.76
CA ALA A 155 13.02 -8.87 4.40
C ALA A 155 13.16 -9.46 5.81
N ARG A 156 12.49 -8.82 6.78
CA ARG A 156 12.44 -9.29 8.16
C ARG A 156 11.07 -9.04 8.77
N ARG A 157 10.81 -9.68 9.90
CA ARG A 157 9.64 -9.36 10.71
C ARG A 157 9.81 -7.98 11.34
N THR A 158 8.82 -7.12 11.20
CA THR A 158 8.82 -5.80 11.82
C THR A 158 8.79 -5.85 13.33
N VAL A 159 9.42 -4.84 13.93
CA VAL A 159 9.47 -4.66 15.38
C VAL A 159 8.08 -4.22 15.89
N PRO A 160 7.49 -4.91 16.89
CA PRO A 160 6.25 -4.47 17.50
C PRO A 160 6.38 -3.02 18.02
N GLY A 161 5.42 -2.16 17.70
CA GLY A 161 5.41 -0.78 18.17
C GLY A 161 6.41 0.17 17.49
N GLY A 162 7.01 -0.22 16.35
CA GLY A 162 7.86 0.66 15.55
C GLY A 162 7.19 1.97 15.09
N ARG A 163 7.94 2.86 14.44
CA ARG A 163 7.35 4.08 13.85
C ARG A 163 6.54 3.73 12.60
N ARG A 164 5.66 4.64 12.18
CA ARG A 164 5.01 4.57 10.88
C ARG A 164 5.71 5.53 9.92
N LEU A 165 5.50 5.37 8.63
CA LEU A 165 6.13 6.20 7.61
C LEU A 165 5.75 7.68 7.76
N GLN A 166 4.56 7.96 8.28
CA GLN A 166 4.07 9.29 8.67
C GLN A 166 5.02 10.01 9.65
N ASP A 167 5.73 9.26 10.50
CA ASP A 167 6.68 9.82 11.46
C ASP A 167 8.08 10.04 10.86
N LEU A 168 8.36 9.48 9.68
CA LEU A 168 9.68 9.47 9.04
C LEU A 168 9.79 10.44 7.86
N LEU A 169 8.68 10.75 7.22
CA LEU A 169 8.63 11.60 6.03
C LEU A 169 8.16 13.01 6.39
N ASP A 170 8.64 13.99 5.63
CA ASP A 170 8.06 15.33 5.63
C ASP A 170 6.69 15.27 4.96
N ALA A 171 5.63 15.39 5.76
CA ALA A 171 4.24 15.30 5.30
C ALA A 171 3.81 16.50 4.44
N GLU A 172 4.56 17.60 4.46
CA GLU A 172 4.30 18.79 3.64
C GLU A 172 5.03 18.73 2.29
N ALA A 173 5.97 17.80 2.12
CA ALA A 173 6.66 17.61 0.85
C ALA A 173 5.73 16.99 -0.20
N ALA A 174 5.86 17.46 -1.44
CA ALA A 174 5.08 16.93 -2.55
C ALA A 174 5.41 15.45 -2.83
N PHE A 175 4.37 14.64 -3.02
CA PHE A 175 4.49 13.24 -3.44
C PHE A 175 4.14 13.12 -4.92
N VAL A 176 5.15 13.08 -5.79
CA VAL A 176 4.97 13.12 -7.25
C VAL A 176 5.55 11.85 -7.89
N PRO A 177 4.72 10.87 -8.25
CA PRO A 177 5.17 9.68 -8.98
C PRO A 177 5.69 9.98 -10.38
N ALA A 178 6.85 9.40 -10.69
CA ALA A 178 7.35 9.24 -12.05
C ALA A 178 7.09 7.79 -12.49
N VAL A 179 6.17 7.59 -13.43
CA VAL A 179 5.87 6.28 -14.01
C VAL A 179 6.85 5.98 -15.14
N HIS A 180 7.37 4.76 -15.16
CA HIS A 180 8.39 4.31 -16.11
C HIS A 180 7.81 3.23 -17.02
N THR A 181 8.37 3.12 -18.24
CA THR A 181 8.03 2.02 -19.16
C THR A 181 8.66 0.69 -18.75
N GLY A 182 9.67 0.73 -17.89
CA GLY A 182 10.44 -0.42 -17.44
C GLY A 182 11.14 -0.16 -16.11
N PHE A 183 12.02 -1.08 -15.74
CA PHE A 183 12.71 -1.12 -14.44
C PHE A 183 14.15 -0.58 -14.49
N GLU A 184 14.47 0.26 -15.47
CA GLU A 184 15.82 0.80 -15.67
C GLU A 184 16.33 1.55 -14.43
N PHE A 185 15.43 2.13 -13.63
CA PHE A 185 15.74 2.79 -12.36
C PHE A 185 16.40 1.88 -11.30
N TRP A 186 16.38 0.55 -11.48
CA TRP A 186 17.10 -0.38 -10.61
C TRP A 186 18.61 -0.15 -10.64
N LEU A 187 19.14 0.30 -11.77
CA LEU A 187 20.56 0.46 -12.01
C LEU A 187 20.94 1.94 -11.92
N GLU A 188 22.14 2.23 -11.41
CA GLU A 188 22.71 3.59 -11.49
C GLU A 188 23.07 3.94 -12.94
N ASP A 189 23.50 2.93 -13.71
CA ASP A 189 23.76 3.00 -15.13
C ASP A 189 23.18 1.75 -15.81
N ALA A 190 21.97 1.89 -16.37
CA ALA A 190 21.29 0.78 -17.04
C ALA A 190 21.86 0.47 -18.42
N GLU A 191 22.47 1.44 -19.10
CA GLU A 191 23.01 1.29 -20.46
C GLU A 191 24.26 0.42 -20.49
N THR A 192 24.99 0.35 -19.38
CA THR A 192 26.17 -0.50 -19.21
C THR A 192 25.86 -1.91 -18.67
N ALA A 193 24.59 -2.21 -18.41
CA ALA A 193 24.17 -3.53 -17.92
C ALA A 193 24.48 -4.63 -18.94
N THR A 194 25.14 -5.70 -18.49
CA THR A 194 25.48 -6.84 -19.35
C THR A 194 25.19 -8.18 -18.67
N GLY A 195 25.16 -9.24 -19.47
CA GLY A 195 25.02 -10.61 -18.97
C GLY A 195 23.72 -10.85 -18.20
N GLU A 196 23.83 -11.44 -17.01
CA GLU A 196 22.69 -11.86 -16.20
C GLU A 196 21.83 -10.69 -15.70
N VAL A 197 22.44 -9.53 -15.43
CA VAL A 197 21.74 -8.32 -14.99
C VAL A 197 20.82 -7.80 -16.10
N ALA A 198 21.33 -7.68 -17.32
CA ALA A 198 20.54 -7.27 -18.48
C ALA A 198 19.39 -8.25 -18.77
N ALA A 199 19.66 -9.56 -18.72
CA ALA A 199 18.64 -10.59 -18.93
C ALA A 199 17.57 -10.60 -17.82
N SER A 200 17.92 -10.26 -16.58
CA SER A 200 16.97 -10.11 -15.48
C SER A 200 16.05 -8.91 -15.70
N LEU A 201 16.63 -7.77 -16.11
CA LEU A 201 15.90 -6.55 -16.42
C LEU A 201 14.94 -6.74 -17.61
N GLU A 202 15.39 -7.36 -18.69
CA GLU A 202 14.56 -7.65 -19.88
C GLU A 202 13.35 -8.53 -19.51
N ARG A 203 13.55 -9.57 -18.69
CA ARG A 203 12.44 -10.41 -18.20
C ARG A 203 11.46 -9.63 -17.33
N ALA A 204 11.94 -8.74 -16.47
CA ALA A 204 11.06 -7.89 -15.68
C ALA A 204 10.24 -6.96 -16.59
N ASN A 205 10.88 -6.27 -17.52
CA ASN A 205 10.23 -5.37 -18.49
C ASN A 205 9.19 -6.09 -19.36
N ALA A 206 9.45 -7.32 -19.79
CA ALA A 206 8.50 -8.10 -20.60
C ALA A 206 7.18 -8.42 -19.88
N SER A 207 7.15 -8.33 -18.54
CA SER A 207 5.94 -8.51 -17.73
C SER A 207 5.25 -7.21 -17.34
N ALA A 208 5.87 -6.05 -17.61
CA ALA A 208 5.32 -4.75 -17.24
C ALA A 208 4.14 -4.40 -18.15
N ILE A 209 3.00 -4.10 -17.52
CA ILE A 209 1.82 -3.57 -18.21
C ILE A 209 2.09 -2.10 -18.53
N PRO A 210 1.98 -1.65 -19.80
CA PRO A 210 2.06 -0.24 -20.16
C PRO A 210 1.13 0.58 -19.28
N THR A 211 1.67 1.54 -18.54
CA THR A 211 0.94 2.31 -17.55
C THR A 211 1.36 3.76 -17.62
N GLU A 212 0.40 4.67 -17.57
CA GLU A 212 0.63 6.12 -17.56
C GLU A 212 -0.28 6.77 -16.50
N LYS A 213 0.25 7.74 -15.76
CA LYS A 213 -0.56 8.56 -14.84
C LYS A 213 -1.19 9.69 -15.65
N LEU A 214 -2.47 9.98 -15.40
CA LEU A 214 -3.11 11.17 -15.96
C LEU A 214 -2.69 12.43 -15.18
N ASP A 215 -2.54 13.54 -15.88
CA ASP A 215 -2.17 14.84 -15.29
C ASP A 215 -3.39 15.68 -14.89
N SER A 216 -4.53 15.49 -15.56
CA SER A 216 -5.74 16.30 -15.36
C SER A 216 -6.49 16.01 -14.06
N VAL A 217 -6.22 14.85 -13.43
CA VAL A 217 -6.90 14.40 -12.22
C VAL A 217 -5.93 13.61 -11.32
N ASP A 218 -6.17 13.67 -10.01
CA ASP A 218 -5.33 12.98 -9.04
C ASP A 218 -5.50 11.46 -9.12
N SER A 219 -4.37 10.74 -9.11
CA SER A 219 -4.29 9.28 -8.90
C SER A 219 -5.14 8.42 -9.86
N ALA A 220 -5.30 8.88 -11.10
CA ALA A 220 -5.85 8.07 -12.19
C ALA A 220 -4.73 7.52 -13.08
N TYR A 221 -4.77 6.21 -13.32
CA TYR A 221 -3.75 5.52 -14.09
C TYR A 221 -4.39 4.77 -15.25
N TRP A 222 -3.95 5.11 -16.46
CA TRP A 222 -4.27 4.37 -17.67
C TRP A 222 -3.37 3.12 -17.71
N CYS A 223 -3.97 1.97 -18.04
CA CYS A 223 -3.27 0.70 -18.17
C CYS A 223 -3.61 0.05 -19.51
N GLY A 224 -2.61 -0.14 -20.37
CA GLY A 224 -2.74 -0.83 -21.65
C GLY A 224 -2.77 -2.34 -21.46
N THR A 225 -3.90 -3.00 -21.74
CA THR A 225 -4.00 -4.47 -21.66
C THR A 225 -4.39 -5.08 -23.00
N PRO A 226 -4.12 -6.38 -23.25
CA PRO A 226 -4.34 -6.99 -24.57
C PRO A 226 -5.78 -6.95 -25.08
N ASP A 227 -6.77 -6.98 -24.17
CA ASP A 227 -8.19 -7.07 -24.53
C ASP A 227 -8.88 -5.70 -24.51
N LYS A 228 -8.70 -4.94 -23.43
CA LYS A 228 -9.22 -3.58 -23.24
C LYS A 228 -8.26 -2.75 -22.40
N ASN A 229 -8.06 -1.49 -22.77
CA ASN A 229 -7.35 -0.59 -21.86
C ASN A 229 -8.23 -0.33 -20.64
N HIS A 230 -7.63 0.04 -19.52
CA HIS A 230 -8.37 0.39 -18.32
C HIS A 230 -7.95 1.76 -17.82
N LEU A 231 -8.91 2.54 -17.32
CA LEU A 231 -8.61 3.61 -16.37
C LEU A 231 -8.89 3.10 -14.97
N ARG A 232 -7.87 3.06 -14.12
CA ARG A 232 -7.99 2.71 -12.70
C ARG A 232 -7.75 3.96 -11.87
N TRP A 233 -8.74 4.38 -11.11
CA TRP A 233 -8.69 5.68 -10.43
C TRP A 233 -8.82 5.48 -8.93
N VAL A 234 -7.74 5.73 -8.18
CA VAL A 234 -7.77 5.58 -6.73
C VAL A 234 -8.36 6.85 -6.12
N MET A 235 -9.41 6.71 -5.30
CA MET A 235 -10.12 7.85 -4.72
C MET A 235 -10.11 7.81 -3.19
N THR A 236 -9.81 8.95 -2.56
CA THR A 236 -9.82 9.14 -1.11
C THR A 236 -11.21 9.47 -0.53
N VAL A 237 -12.21 9.61 -1.41
CA VAL A 237 -13.62 9.79 -1.03
C VAL A 237 -14.08 8.56 -0.24
N PRO A 238 -14.80 8.72 0.90
CA PRO A 238 -15.32 7.59 1.66
C PRO A 238 -16.15 6.66 0.79
N GLU A 239 -15.86 5.35 0.88
CA GLU A 239 -16.39 4.34 -0.03
C GLU A 239 -17.90 4.42 -0.24
N GLU A 240 -18.68 4.51 0.84
CA GLU A 240 -20.14 4.54 0.76
C GLU A 240 -20.65 5.76 -0.03
N GLN A 241 -20.02 6.93 0.15
CA GLN A 241 -20.36 8.16 -0.57
C GLN A 241 -19.99 8.06 -2.05
N LEU A 242 -18.81 7.48 -2.34
CA LEU A 242 -18.37 7.27 -3.71
C LEU A 242 -19.29 6.28 -4.44
N LEU A 243 -19.66 5.17 -3.81
CA LEU A 243 -20.57 4.18 -4.40
C LEU A 243 -21.95 4.77 -4.66
N ASP A 244 -22.47 5.61 -3.76
CA ASP A 244 -23.72 6.32 -3.97
C ASP A 244 -23.63 7.26 -5.18
N ALA A 245 -22.59 8.09 -5.25
CA ALA A 245 -22.42 9.03 -6.37
C ALA A 245 -22.22 8.31 -7.73
N LEU A 246 -21.43 7.24 -7.77
CA LEU A 246 -21.25 6.43 -8.98
C LEU A 246 -22.55 5.72 -9.38
N ALA A 247 -23.36 5.30 -8.42
CA ALA A 247 -24.67 4.70 -8.68
C ALA A 247 -25.66 5.72 -9.27
N ARG A 248 -25.67 6.96 -8.75
CA ARG A 248 -26.43 8.08 -9.33
C ARG A 248 -26.03 8.36 -10.77
N LEU A 249 -24.73 8.48 -11.03
CA LEU A 249 -24.21 8.69 -12.38
C LEU A 249 -24.55 7.52 -13.31
N THR A 250 -24.49 6.28 -12.82
CA THR A 250 -24.82 5.09 -13.62
C THR A 250 -26.31 5.02 -13.96
N ALA A 251 -27.19 5.30 -12.99
CA ALA A 251 -28.63 5.36 -13.23
C ALA A 251 -29.03 6.46 -14.22
N ALA A 252 -28.26 7.55 -14.27
CA ALA A 252 -28.45 8.64 -15.21
C ALA A 252 -27.72 8.44 -16.57
N ASP A 253 -27.06 7.29 -16.80
CA ASP A 253 -26.22 7.02 -17.98
C ASP A 253 -25.09 8.05 -18.20
N ARG A 254 -24.51 8.52 -17.09
CA ARG A 254 -23.45 9.55 -17.03
C ARG A 254 -22.17 9.06 -16.36
N SER A 255 -22.03 7.74 -16.19
CA SER A 255 -20.84 7.13 -15.57
C SER A 255 -19.70 6.82 -16.56
N SER A 256 -19.87 7.07 -17.85
CA SER A 256 -18.81 6.94 -18.85
C SER A 256 -17.81 8.11 -18.80
N ILE A 257 -16.60 7.85 -19.29
CA ILE A 257 -15.49 8.80 -19.43
C ILE A 257 -15.10 8.94 -20.92
N GLY A 258 -16.10 9.04 -21.78
CA GLY A 258 -15.93 9.17 -23.22
C GLY A 258 -16.65 8.07 -24.02
N PRO A 259 -16.63 8.16 -25.35
CA PRO A 259 -17.28 7.20 -26.24
C PRO A 259 -16.78 5.77 -25.99
N ASP A 260 -17.71 4.80 -26.00
CA ASP A 260 -17.41 3.37 -25.84
C ASP A 260 -16.65 2.98 -24.56
N THR A 261 -16.67 3.85 -23.54
CA THR A 261 -16.12 3.57 -22.21
C THR A 261 -17.21 3.11 -21.24
N ARG A 262 -16.85 2.28 -20.26
CA ARG A 262 -17.82 1.75 -19.31
C ARG A 262 -17.22 1.54 -17.93
N LEU A 263 -17.87 2.08 -16.89
CA LEU A 263 -17.59 1.72 -15.50
C LEU A 263 -17.94 0.24 -15.29
N VAL A 264 -16.93 -0.60 -15.07
CA VAL A 264 -17.12 -2.07 -15.00
C VAL A 264 -17.18 -2.61 -13.59
N GLY A 265 -16.57 -1.93 -12.62
CA GLY A 265 -16.52 -2.35 -11.24
C GLY A 265 -15.56 -1.47 -10.45
N SER A 266 -15.12 -1.97 -9.31
CA SER A 266 -14.10 -1.31 -8.49
C SER A 266 -13.25 -2.31 -7.71
N PHE A 267 -12.08 -1.89 -7.28
CA PHE A 267 -11.32 -2.58 -6.24
C PHE A 267 -11.52 -1.88 -4.89
N ARG A 268 -11.41 -2.64 -3.80
CA ARG A 268 -11.05 -2.11 -2.49
C ARG A 268 -9.58 -2.45 -2.25
N ALA A 269 -8.75 -1.44 -2.01
CA ALA A 269 -7.32 -1.61 -1.81
C ALA A 269 -6.87 -0.67 -0.69
N HIS A 270 -6.29 -1.22 0.38
CA HIS A 270 -5.73 -0.44 1.49
C HIS A 270 -6.68 0.65 2.01
N GLY A 271 -7.96 0.29 2.12
CA GLY A 271 -9.04 1.13 2.64
C GLY A 271 -9.53 2.23 1.70
N LEU A 272 -9.02 2.27 0.45
CA LEU A 272 -9.52 3.13 -0.62
C LEU A 272 -10.32 2.32 -1.65
N THR A 273 -11.17 3.03 -2.38
CA THR A 273 -11.93 2.48 -3.51
C THR A 273 -11.26 2.89 -4.82
N VAL A 274 -11.15 1.94 -5.74
CA VAL A 274 -10.56 2.13 -7.06
C VAL A 274 -11.58 1.80 -8.14
N PRO A 275 -12.42 2.75 -8.57
CA PRO A 275 -13.29 2.53 -9.73
C PRO A 275 -12.48 2.22 -11.00
N VAL A 276 -13.02 1.35 -11.84
CA VAL A 276 -12.37 0.88 -13.06
C VAL A 276 -13.27 1.07 -14.27
N TRP A 277 -12.73 1.71 -15.30
CA TRP A 277 -13.37 1.83 -16.60
C TRP A 277 -12.71 0.94 -17.64
N ASP A 278 -13.50 0.17 -18.37
CA ASP A 278 -13.11 -0.39 -19.67
C ASP A 278 -12.98 0.76 -20.68
N LEU A 279 -11.88 0.76 -21.43
CA LEU A 279 -11.60 1.70 -22.51
C LEU A 279 -11.37 0.96 -23.83
N PRO A 280 -11.64 1.60 -24.98
CA PRO A 280 -11.20 1.10 -26.29
C PRO A 280 -9.68 0.89 -26.33
N LEU A 281 -9.22 -0.15 -27.04
CA LEU A 281 -7.78 -0.45 -27.19
C LEU A 281 -6.98 0.69 -27.84
N ALA A 282 -7.61 1.46 -28.72
CA ALA A 282 -6.97 2.60 -29.38
C ALA A 282 -6.93 3.87 -28.52
N MET A 283 -7.66 3.90 -27.39
CA MET A 283 -7.71 5.07 -26.50
C MET A 283 -6.44 5.12 -25.65
N THR A 284 -5.64 6.15 -25.88
CA THR A 284 -4.39 6.41 -25.15
C THR A 284 -4.65 7.12 -23.81
N ALA A 285 -3.62 7.26 -22.98
CA ALA A 285 -3.69 8.06 -21.77
C ALA A 285 -4.04 9.53 -22.08
N ALA A 286 -3.42 10.12 -23.11
CA ALA A 286 -3.71 11.49 -23.54
C ALA A 286 -5.17 11.71 -23.96
N ASP A 287 -5.80 10.70 -24.60
CA ASP A 287 -7.21 10.75 -24.96
C ASP A 287 -8.15 10.73 -23.73
N CYS A 288 -7.65 10.23 -22.59
CA CYS A 288 -8.40 10.14 -21.34
C CYS A 288 -8.39 11.44 -20.54
N GLU A 289 -7.42 12.34 -20.77
CA GLU A 289 -7.24 13.55 -19.93
C GLU A 289 -8.49 14.42 -19.86
N LYS A 290 -8.96 14.90 -21.02
CA LYS A 290 -10.15 15.74 -21.07
C LYS A 290 -11.40 15.07 -20.49
N PRO A 291 -11.80 13.85 -20.91
CA PRO A 291 -13.01 13.25 -20.37
C PRO A 291 -12.90 12.82 -18.90
N ALA A 292 -11.69 12.52 -18.39
CA ALA A 292 -11.47 12.28 -16.96
C ALA A 292 -11.69 13.55 -16.14
N ALA A 293 -11.17 14.69 -16.58
CA ALA A 293 -11.42 15.99 -15.95
C ALA A 293 -12.91 16.33 -15.93
N GLU A 294 -13.60 16.19 -17.07
CA GLU A 294 -15.05 16.43 -17.14
C GLU A 294 -15.83 15.46 -16.23
N PHE A 295 -15.36 14.21 -16.07
CA PHE A 295 -15.95 13.26 -15.15
C PHE A 295 -15.72 13.65 -13.69
N ALA A 296 -14.52 14.13 -13.35
CA ALA A 296 -14.21 14.64 -12.01
C ALA A 296 -15.21 15.73 -11.58
N GLU A 297 -15.49 16.68 -12.46
CA GLU A 297 -16.46 17.75 -12.22
C GLU A 297 -17.88 17.19 -11.98
N ARG A 298 -18.31 16.22 -12.81
CA ARG A 298 -19.61 15.56 -12.64
C ARG A 298 -19.69 14.79 -11.32
N LEU A 299 -18.63 14.07 -10.97
CA LEU A 299 -18.56 13.30 -9.73
C LEU A 299 -18.59 14.22 -8.53
N ALA A 300 -17.80 15.30 -8.52
CA ALA A 300 -17.79 16.29 -7.45
C ALA A 300 -19.18 16.92 -7.23
N ALA A 301 -19.87 17.29 -8.32
CA ALA A 301 -21.24 17.77 -8.23
C ALA A 301 -22.19 16.72 -7.63
N THR A 302 -22.06 15.46 -8.03
CA THR A 302 -22.93 14.36 -7.56
C THR A 302 -22.66 13.97 -6.11
N LEU A 303 -21.41 14.05 -5.65
CA LEU A 303 -21.03 13.79 -4.26
C LEU A 303 -21.69 14.75 -3.26
N SER A 304 -22.07 15.94 -3.71
CA SER A 304 -22.79 16.91 -2.88
C SER A 304 -24.27 16.55 -2.65
N ASP A 305 -24.82 15.59 -3.40
CA ASP A 305 -26.21 15.16 -3.28
C ASP A 305 -26.38 14.12 -2.17
N THR A 306 -26.96 14.56 -1.05
CA THR A 306 -27.24 13.73 0.12
C THR A 306 -28.66 13.18 0.15
N ALA A 307 -29.43 13.29 -0.94
CA ALA A 307 -30.76 12.71 -1.00
C ALA A 307 -30.69 11.18 -0.82
N PRO A 308 -31.76 10.51 -0.36
CA PRO A 308 -31.83 9.06 -0.42
C PRO A 308 -31.77 8.54 -1.86
N LEU A 309 -31.14 7.38 -2.08
CA LEU A 309 -31.11 6.75 -3.40
C LEU A 309 -32.51 6.25 -3.82
N THR A 310 -32.86 6.53 -5.06
CA THR A 310 -34.04 6.00 -5.74
C THR A 310 -33.93 4.48 -5.93
N ALA A 311 -35.00 3.83 -6.38
CA ALA A 311 -34.99 2.38 -6.63
C ALA A 311 -33.99 1.96 -7.72
N GLU A 312 -33.84 2.79 -8.75
CA GLU A 312 -32.90 2.55 -9.84
C GLU A 312 -31.45 2.71 -9.38
N GLU A 313 -31.17 3.79 -8.66
CA GLU A 313 -29.84 4.06 -8.10
C GLU A 313 -29.43 2.97 -7.09
N ARG A 314 -30.34 2.49 -6.24
CA ARG A 314 -30.08 1.35 -5.34
C ARG A 314 -29.73 0.07 -6.11
N ARG A 315 -30.38 -0.17 -7.26
CA ARG A 315 -30.05 -1.31 -8.12
C ARG A 315 -28.66 -1.12 -8.76
N ALA A 316 -28.36 0.08 -9.25
CA ALA A 316 -27.05 0.40 -9.81
C ALA A 316 -25.93 0.20 -8.77
N ARG A 317 -26.14 0.70 -7.54
CA ARG A 317 -25.22 0.51 -6.41
C ARG A 317 -24.99 -0.96 -6.09
N ALA A 318 -26.06 -1.75 -5.97
CA ALA A 318 -25.94 -3.18 -5.72
C ALA A 318 -25.12 -3.90 -6.80
N ASN A 319 -25.29 -3.50 -8.07
CA ASN A 319 -24.47 -4.05 -9.17
C ASN A 319 -23.00 -3.66 -9.05
N LEU A 320 -22.68 -2.42 -8.66
CA LEU A 320 -21.29 -1.99 -8.44
C LEU A 320 -20.64 -2.77 -7.29
N VAL A 321 -21.35 -2.93 -6.15
CA VAL A 321 -20.88 -3.71 -5.00
C VAL A 321 -20.67 -5.17 -5.37
N ASN A 322 -21.58 -5.79 -6.12
CA ASN A 322 -21.44 -7.18 -6.58
C ASN A 322 -20.23 -7.40 -7.50
N ARG A 323 -19.72 -6.34 -8.13
CA ARG A 323 -18.54 -6.36 -9.00
C ARG A 323 -17.29 -5.79 -8.34
N GLN A 324 -17.35 -5.55 -7.03
CA GLN A 324 -16.21 -5.06 -6.27
C GLN A 324 -15.32 -6.22 -5.83
N VAL A 325 -14.02 -6.10 -6.05
CA VAL A 325 -13.01 -7.08 -5.62
C VAL A 325 -12.11 -6.45 -4.56
N THR A 326 -11.71 -7.20 -3.54
CA THR A 326 -10.77 -6.71 -2.52
C THR A 326 -9.35 -7.19 -2.83
N LEU A 327 -8.40 -6.25 -2.87
CA LEU A 327 -6.96 -6.48 -2.97
C LEU A 327 -6.38 -6.35 -1.55
N ASN A 328 -5.59 -7.33 -1.12
CA ASN A 328 -4.95 -7.39 0.21
C ASN A 328 -3.44 -7.53 0.05
#